data_AF-A0A1X1RK50-F1
#
_entry.id   AF-A0A1X1RK50-F1
#
_cell.length_a   1.000
_cell.length_b   1.000
_cell.length_c   1.000
_cell.angle_alpha   90.00
_cell.angle_beta   90.00
_cell.angle_gamma   90.00
#
_symmetry.space_group_name_H-M   'P 1'
#
loop_
_entity.id
_entity.type
_entity.pdbx_description
1 polymer ?
#
loop_
_entity_poly.entity_id
_entity_poly.type
_entity_poly.pdbx_seq_one_letter_code
_entity_poly.pdbx_strand_id
1 'polypeptide(L)'
;MNTINRAAAVILLADSADHTQFREAARFTFTLRRQLTAPEFTEAAREEIFEELTWNPTTDWAWDYRRAGHRGMRTGDIVELDGVQWMCDAYGWVRSRSRRSTTAHRIWRTLWPAVPQRRTPTARRHGLGSFLRSIR
;
A
#
# COMPACT_ATOMS: atom_id res chain seq x y z
N MET A 1 34.63 5.51 8.91
CA MET A 1 34.03 5.20 7.60
C MET A 1 32.53 5.35 7.73
N ASN A 2 31.92 6.29 7.00
CA ASN A 2 30.48 6.57 7.12
C ASN A 2 29.75 5.68 6.12
N THR A 3 29.12 4.59 6.58
CA THR A 3 28.42 3.67 5.69
C THR A 3 27.12 4.33 5.23
N ILE A 4 27.08 4.74 3.97
CA ILE A 4 25.89 5.28 3.33
C ILE A 4 25.01 4.08 2.95
N ASN A 5 23.84 3.96 3.57
CA ASN A 5 22.88 2.93 3.22
C ASN A 5 22.12 3.37 1.97
N ARG A 6 22.43 2.74 0.83
CA ARG A 6 21.89 3.03 -0.50
C ARG A 6 21.23 1.77 -1.04
N ALA A 7 20.06 1.92 -1.66
CA ALA A 7 19.38 0.82 -2.34
C ALA A 7 18.70 1.26 -3.62
N ALA A 8 18.61 0.34 -4.57
CA ALA A 8 17.83 0.50 -5.78
C ALA A 8 16.35 0.19 -5.48
N ALA A 9 15.47 1.09 -5.90
CA ALA A 9 14.03 0.97 -5.73
C ALA A 9 13.32 0.94 -7.08
N VAL A 10 12.32 0.07 -7.21
CA VAL A 10 11.38 0.05 -8.33
C VAL A 10 9.95 0.08 -7.80
N ILE A 11 9.13 0.97 -8.35
CA ILE A 11 7.71 1.10 -8.01
C ILE A 11 6.88 0.40 -9.07
N LEU A 12 6.07 -0.55 -8.65
CA LEU A 12 5.18 -1.32 -9.49
C LEU A 12 3.74 -1.06 -9.06
N LEU A 13 2.95 -0.44 -9.94
CA LEU A 13 1.56 -0.10 -9.65
C LEU A 13 0.63 -1.20 -10.18
N ALA A 14 -0.32 -1.61 -9.34
CA ALA A 14 -1.39 -2.49 -9.78
C ALA A 14 -2.34 -1.73 -10.73
N ASP A 15 -2.58 -2.32 -11.91
CA ASP A 15 -3.37 -1.70 -12.99
C ASP A 15 -4.88 -1.99 -12.89
N SER A 16 -5.24 -3.06 -12.17
CA SER A 16 -6.62 -3.54 -12.01
C SER A 16 -6.96 -3.82 -10.55
N ALA A 17 -8.25 -3.80 -10.20
CA ALA A 17 -8.77 -4.22 -8.89
C ALA A 17 -8.34 -5.65 -8.49
N ASP A 18 -7.98 -6.49 -9.45
CA ASP A 18 -7.55 -7.87 -9.21
C ASP A 18 -6.06 -8.00 -8.85
N HIS A 19 -5.26 -6.91 -8.89
CA HIS A 19 -3.84 -6.92 -8.54
C HIS A 19 -3.00 -8.00 -9.26
N THR A 20 -3.39 -8.38 -10.48
CA THR A 20 -2.71 -9.42 -11.27
C THR A 20 -1.68 -8.86 -12.23
N GLN A 21 -1.85 -7.60 -12.62
CA GLN A 21 -1.00 -6.90 -13.58
C GLN A 21 -0.37 -5.69 -12.92
N PHE A 22 0.94 -5.56 -13.15
CA PHE A 22 1.77 -4.51 -12.59
C PHE A 22 2.46 -3.75 -13.72
N ARG A 23 2.47 -2.43 -13.62
CA ARG A 23 3.28 -1.56 -14.48
C ARG A 23 4.38 -0.90 -13.67
N GLU A 24 5.60 -0.87 -14.22
CA GLU A 24 6.68 -0.08 -13.64
C GLU A 24 6.34 1.41 -13.80
N ALA A 25 6.29 2.12 -12.68
CA ALA A 25 5.98 3.55 -12.62
C ALA A 25 7.23 4.39 -12.38
N ALA A 26 8.18 3.89 -11.59
CA ALA A 26 9.45 4.58 -11.38
C ALA A 26 10.55 3.60 -11.00
N ARG A 27 11.76 4.00 -11.32
CA ARG A 27 13.00 3.36 -10.88
C ARG A 27 13.96 4.44 -10.45
N PHE A 28 14.50 4.31 -9.24
CA PHE A 28 15.40 5.29 -8.68
C PHE A 28 16.37 4.61 -7.71
N THR A 29 17.43 5.32 -7.35
CA THR A 29 18.23 4.94 -6.20
C THR A 29 17.96 5.91 -5.08
N PHE A 30 17.72 5.40 -3.88
CA PHE A 30 17.50 6.23 -2.71
C PHE A 30 18.56 5.94 -1.65
N THR A 31 18.68 6.86 -0.70
CA THR A 31 19.71 6.81 0.34
C THR A 31 19.10 7.30 1.63
N LEU A 32 19.22 6.51 2.70
CA LEU A 32 18.82 6.96 4.02
C LEU A 32 20.06 7.50 4.74
N ARG A 33 19.94 8.71 5.28
CA ARG A 33 21.04 9.38 6.02
C ARG A 33 21.32 8.76 7.38
N ARG A 34 20.50 7.81 7.83
CA ARG A 34 20.64 7.12 9.11
C ARG A 34 21.48 5.86 8.96
N GLN A 35 22.40 5.62 9.90
CA GLN A 35 23.05 4.34 10.05
C GLN A 35 22.02 3.35 10.60
N LEU A 36 21.63 2.39 9.76
CA LEU A 36 20.64 1.36 10.06
C LEU A 36 21.24 0.00 9.72
N THR A 37 20.87 -1.02 10.48
CA THR A 37 21.12 -2.41 10.07
C THR A 37 20.31 -2.74 8.80
N ALA A 38 20.66 -3.81 8.09
CA ALA A 38 19.96 -4.15 6.84
C ALA A 38 18.42 -4.35 7.00
N PRO A 39 17.91 -5.01 8.07
CA PRO A 39 16.47 -5.11 8.30
C PRO A 39 15.80 -3.76 8.57
N GLU A 40 16.40 -2.95 9.45
CA GLU A 40 15.90 -1.60 9.81
C GLU A 40 15.93 -0.67 8.60
N PHE A 41 16.95 -0.78 7.75
CA PHE A 41 17.04 -0.03 6.51
C PHE A 41 15.89 -0.39 5.57
N THR A 42 15.60 -1.69 5.40
CA THR A 42 14.52 -2.15 4.51
C THR A 42 13.16 -1.66 4.99
N GLU A 43 12.93 -1.62 6.30
CA GLU A 43 11.73 -1.04 6.90
C GLU A 43 11.64 0.47 6.69
N ALA A 44 12.65 1.21 7.12
CA ALA A 44 12.68 2.67 6.97
C ALA A 44 12.55 3.11 5.51
N ALA A 45 13.15 2.36 4.57
CA ALA A 45 13.05 2.60 3.14
C ALA A 45 11.62 2.53 2.62
N ARG A 46 10.88 1.51 3.05
CA ARG A 46 9.49 1.28 2.62
C ARG A 46 8.57 2.37 3.15
N GLU A 47 8.74 2.74 4.42
CA GLU A 47 7.98 3.82 5.03
C GLU A 47 8.27 5.15 4.32
N GLU A 48 9.55 5.53 4.16
CA GLU A 48 9.93 6.77 3.46
C GLU A 48 9.32 6.82 2.05
N ILE A 49 9.40 5.72 1.29
CA ILE A 49 8.81 5.64 -0.05
C ILE A 49 7.29 5.84 0.01
N PHE A 50 6.61 5.24 0.99
CA PHE A 50 5.19 5.43 1.18
C PHE A 50 4.85 6.89 1.48
N GLU A 51 5.61 7.54 2.37
CA GLU A 51 5.34 8.92 2.78
C GLU A 51 5.49 9.90 1.61
N GLU A 52 6.62 9.80 0.91
CA GLU A 52 6.98 10.62 -0.25
C GLU A 52 5.96 10.47 -1.38
N LEU A 53 5.51 9.25 -1.64
CA LEU A 53 4.55 8.97 -2.71
C LEU A 53 3.11 9.28 -2.33
N THR A 54 2.75 9.26 -1.05
CA THR A 54 1.35 9.38 -0.61
C THR A 54 1.03 10.79 -0.13
N TRP A 55 1.86 11.36 0.72
CA TRP A 55 1.54 12.59 1.46
C TRP A 55 2.25 13.82 0.89
N ASN A 56 3.58 13.87 0.97
CA ASN A 56 4.33 15.07 0.63
C ASN A 56 5.66 14.71 -0.03
N PRO A 57 5.80 14.87 -1.36
CA PRO A 57 7.07 14.63 -2.03
C PRO A 57 8.09 15.68 -1.61
N THR A 58 9.20 15.25 -1.01
CA THR A 58 10.33 16.12 -0.65
C THR A 58 11.58 15.80 -1.46
N THR A 59 11.61 14.64 -2.11
CA THR A 59 12.74 14.14 -2.91
C THR A 59 12.50 14.30 -4.40
N ASP A 60 13.59 14.44 -5.17
CA ASP A 60 13.52 14.63 -6.63
C ASP A 60 12.80 13.48 -7.33
N TRP A 61 13.06 12.24 -6.92
CA TRP A 61 12.41 11.06 -7.50
C TRP A 61 10.90 11.01 -7.23
N ALA A 62 10.46 11.50 -6.06
CA ALA A 62 9.03 11.58 -5.73
C ALA A 62 8.35 12.70 -6.52
N TRP A 63 9.05 13.82 -6.73
CA TRP A 63 8.59 14.87 -7.64
C TRP A 63 8.50 14.38 -9.09
N ASP A 64 9.49 13.65 -9.59
CA ASP A 64 9.46 13.05 -10.93
C ASP A 64 8.28 12.10 -11.10
N TYR A 65 8.07 11.23 -10.11
CA TYR A 65 6.93 10.32 -10.07
C TYR A 65 5.59 11.07 -10.16
N ARG A 66 5.43 12.16 -9.40
CA ARG A 66 4.20 12.97 -9.43
C ARG A 66 4.04 13.74 -10.73
N ARG A 67 5.13 14.29 -11.28
CA ARG A 67 5.14 14.99 -12.57
C ARG A 67 4.77 14.08 -13.73
N ALA A 68 5.10 12.79 -13.64
CA ALA A 68 4.66 11.76 -14.60
C ALA A 68 3.16 11.40 -14.50
N GLY A 69 2.39 12.06 -13.62
CA GLY A 69 0.95 11.86 -13.47
C GLY A 69 0.58 10.58 -12.73
N HIS A 70 1.52 9.98 -12.00
CA HIS A 70 1.24 8.77 -11.23
C HIS A 70 0.45 9.08 -9.94
N ARG A 71 -0.45 8.16 -9.59
CA ARG A 71 -1.23 8.23 -8.35
C ARG A 71 -0.36 7.89 -7.14
N GLY A 72 -0.81 8.29 -5.94
CA GLY A 72 -0.20 7.84 -4.68
C GLY A 72 -0.27 6.31 -4.51
N MET A 73 0.54 5.79 -3.60
CA MET A 73 0.63 4.37 -3.30
C MET A 73 -0.65 3.86 -2.63
N ARG A 74 -1.04 2.63 -2.96
CA ARG A 74 -2.25 1.98 -2.43
C ARG A 74 -1.97 0.53 -2.09
N THR A 75 -2.86 -0.05 -1.29
CA THR A 75 -2.91 -1.49 -1.05
C THR A 75 -2.83 -2.27 -2.37
N GLY A 76 -1.91 -3.23 -2.42
CA GLY A 76 -1.63 -4.06 -3.58
C GLY A 76 -0.56 -3.52 -4.53
N ASP A 77 -0.08 -2.28 -4.39
CA ASP A 77 1.12 -1.82 -5.09
C ASP A 77 2.38 -2.48 -4.52
N ILE A 78 3.44 -2.55 -5.31
CA ILE A 78 4.69 -3.19 -4.93
C ILE A 78 5.85 -2.19 -4.98
N VAL A 79 6.70 -2.24 -3.96
CA VAL A 79 8.04 -1.67 -3.97
C VAL A 79 9.05 -2.81 -4.00
N GLU A 80 9.92 -2.80 -5.00
CA GLU A 80 11.08 -3.67 -5.03
C GLU A 80 12.29 -2.91 -4.49
N LEU A 81 12.93 -3.46 -3.45
CA LEU A 81 14.16 -2.94 -2.85
C LEU A 81 15.27 -3.97 -3.04
N ASP A 82 16.32 -3.61 -3.80
CA ASP A 82 17.47 -4.49 -4.11
C ASP A 82 17.05 -5.91 -4.55
N GLY A 83 16.02 -6.01 -5.39
CA GLY A 83 15.49 -7.27 -5.90
C GLY A 83 14.56 -8.03 -4.95
N VAL A 84 14.21 -7.45 -3.80
CA VAL A 84 13.20 -7.99 -2.88
C VAL A 84 11.91 -7.18 -2.99
N GLN A 85 10.82 -7.86 -3.36
CA GLN A 85 9.52 -7.23 -3.53
C GLN A 85 8.74 -7.18 -2.21
N TRP A 86 8.11 -6.04 -1.97
CA TRP A 86 7.24 -5.75 -0.85
C TRP A 86 5.95 -5.16 -1.34
N MET A 87 4.84 -5.80 -1.01
CA MET A 87 3.51 -5.33 -1.36
C MET A 87 2.97 -4.46 -0.24
N CYS A 88 2.44 -3.29 -0.60
CA CYS A 88 1.73 -2.40 0.31
C CYS A 88 0.43 -3.10 0.73
N ASP A 89 0.24 -3.27 2.03
CA ASP A 89 -0.95 -3.83 2.65
C ASP A 89 -1.66 -2.74 3.47
N ALA A 90 -2.94 -2.95 3.81
CA ALA A 90 -3.72 -2.01 4.61
C ALA A 90 -3.10 -1.70 5.98
N TYR A 91 -2.24 -2.59 6.49
CA TYR A 91 -1.60 -2.48 7.80
C TYR A 91 -0.07 -2.39 7.73
N GLY A 92 0.50 -2.14 6.55
CA GLY A 92 1.95 -2.03 6.37
C GLY A 92 2.45 -2.74 5.12
N TRP A 93 3.34 -3.72 5.29
CA TRP A 93 4.08 -4.30 4.18
C TRP A 93 4.23 -5.81 4.28
N VAL A 94 3.89 -6.51 3.20
CA VAL A 94 4.05 -7.97 3.09
C VAL A 94 5.11 -8.29 2.05
N ARG A 95 6.11 -9.09 2.43
CA ARG A 95 7.13 -9.55 1.49
C ARG A 95 6.50 -10.41 0.41
N SER A 96 6.64 -10.00 -0.86
CA SER A 96 6.20 -10.80 -2.00
C SER A 96 7.32 -11.76 -2.43
N ARG A 97 6.96 -13.03 -2.67
CA ARG A 97 7.89 -14.05 -3.20
C ARG A 97 8.00 -14.04 -4.73
N SER A 98 7.28 -13.17 -5.43
CA SER A 98 7.18 -13.23 -6.89
C SER A 98 8.38 -12.59 -7.59
N ARG A 99 9.44 -13.35 -7.90
CA ARG A 99 10.52 -12.91 -8.82
C ARG A 99 10.04 -12.67 -10.27
N ARG A 100 8.79 -12.99 -10.59
CA ARG A 100 8.14 -12.70 -11.87
C ARG A 100 6.84 -11.98 -11.57
N SER A 101 6.64 -10.81 -12.17
CA SER A 101 5.56 -9.84 -11.96
C SER A 101 4.13 -10.33 -12.32
N THR A 102 3.78 -11.60 -12.10
CA THR A 102 2.52 -12.18 -12.60
C THR A 102 1.66 -12.90 -11.57
N THR A 103 1.99 -12.91 -10.27
CA THR A 103 1.12 -13.61 -9.29
C THR A 103 1.17 -13.00 -7.89
N ALA A 104 0.63 -11.79 -7.72
CA ALA A 104 0.31 -11.28 -6.39
C ALA A 104 -0.96 -11.93 -5.79
N HIS A 105 -1.80 -12.58 -6.60
CA HIS A 105 -3.08 -13.17 -6.14
C HIS A 105 -2.96 -14.29 -5.09
N ARG A 106 -1.83 -15.01 -5.01
CA ARG A 106 -1.73 -16.18 -4.12
C ARG A 106 -1.45 -15.82 -2.66
N ILE A 107 -0.85 -14.66 -2.38
CA ILE A 107 -0.50 -14.24 -1.01
C ILE A 107 -1.74 -13.74 -0.26
N TRP A 108 -2.64 -13.02 -0.96
CA TRP A 108 -3.88 -12.46 -0.39
C TRP A 108 -4.83 -13.51 0.19
N ARG A 109 -4.82 -14.75 -0.34
CA ARG A 109 -5.76 -15.80 0.10
C ARG A 109 -5.27 -16.63 1.28
N THR A 110 -3.97 -16.60 1.58
CA THR A 110 -3.35 -17.41 2.65
C THR A 110 -3.10 -16.66 3.95
N LEU A 111 -3.02 -15.32 3.92
CA LEU A 111 -2.75 -14.51 5.13
C LEU A 111 -4.01 -13.90 5.77
N TRP A 112 -5.21 -14.23 5.27
CA TRP A 112 -6.47 -13.76 5.85
C TRP A 112 -7.31 -14.88 6.47
N PRO A 113 -7.20 -15.13 7.78
CA PRO A 113 -8.30 -15.68 8.56
C PRO A 113 -9.02 -14.51 9.27
N ALA A 114 -10.26 -14.25 8.83
CA ALA A 114 -11.33 -13.62 9.60
C ALA A 114 -11.01 -12.34 10.39
N VAL A 115 -11.02 -11.18 9.72
CA VAL A 115 -11.52 -9.97 10.40
C VAL A 115 -13.06 -10.04 10.39
N PRO A 116 -13.75 -10.05 11.55
CA PRO A 116 -15.20 -9.96 11.57
C PRO A 116 -15.58 -8.58 11.04
N GLN A 117 -16.20 -8.54 9.87
CA GLN A 117 -16.92 -7.36 9.40
C GLN A 117 -17.95 -7.03 10.48
N ARG A 118 -17.69 -6.01 11.30
CA ARG A 118 -18.69 -5.47 12.21
C ARG A 118 -19.90 -5.12 11.36
N ARG A 119 -21.00 -5.83 11.58
CA ARG A 119 -22.28 -5.59 10.94
C ARG A 119 -22.60 -4.10 11.07
N THR A 120 -22.59 -3.39 9.95
CA THR A 120 -23.28 -2.11 9.83
C THR A 120 -24.73 -2.32 10.28
N PRO A 121 -25.27 -1.55 11.24
CA PRO A 121 -26.68 -1.63 11.54
C PRO A 121 -27.44 -1.19 10.29
N THR A 122 -28.16 -2.14 9.71
CA THR A 122 -29.15 -1.91 8.66
C THR A 122 -30.15 -0.87 9.15
N ALA A 123 -30.05 0.35 8.62
CA ALA A 123 -31.18 1.26 8.58
C ALA A 123 -32.26 0.63 7.69
N ARG A 124 -33.24 -0.02 8.30
CA ARG A 124 -34.48 -0.41 7.63
C ARG A 124 -35.68 0.08 8.42
N ARG A 125 -36.34 1.04 7.77
CA ARG A 125 -37.80 1.21 7.66
C ARG A 125 -38.58 1.39 8.97
N HIS A 126 -38.94 2.65 9.19
CA HIS A 126 -40.24 3.02 9.77
C HIS A 126 -41.38 2.23 9.11
N GLY A 127 -42.22 1.64 9.94
CA GLY A 127 -43.51 1.11 9.52
C GLY A 127 -44.06 0.06 10.47
N LEU A 128 -44.81 0.50 11.50
CA LEU A 128 -45.85 -0.19 12.27
C LEU A 128 -46.11 0.72 13.49
N GLY A 129 -47.30 1.12 13.88
CA GLY A 129 -48.66 0.80 13.50
C GLY A 129 -49.55 1.60 14.47
N SER A 130 -50.69 2.04 13.96
CA SER A 130 -51.70 2.89 14.57
C SER A 130 -52.21 2.41 15.94
N PHE A 131 -52.49 3.34 16.87
CA PHE A 131 -53.50 3.32 17.98
C PHE A 131 -53.26 4.62 18.79
N LEU A 132 -54.18 5.51 19.20
CA LEU A 132 -55.64 5.55 19.37
C LEU A 132 -56.17 7.02 19.28
N ARG A 133 -57.47 7.09 18.94
CA ARG A 133 -58.50 8.16 18.99
C ARG A 133 -58.30 9.41 19.87
N SER A 134 -58.66 10.55 19.25
CA SER A 134 -59.73 11.51 19.60
C SER A 134 -59.94 11.91 21.07
N ILE A 135 -59.69 13.19 21.37
CA ILE A 135 -60.50 13.97 22.31
C ILE A 135 -60.79 15.33 21.66
N ARG A 136 -62.06 15.54 21.34
CA ARG A 136 -62.75 16.82 21.44
C ARG A 136 -64.05 16.54 22.20
#